data_AF-A0A368GHJ7-F1
#
_entry.id   AF-A0A368GHJ7-F1
#
_cell.length_a   1.000
_cell.length_b   1.000
_cell.length_c   1.000
_cell.angle_alpha   90.00
_cell.angle_beta   90.00
_cell.angle_gamma   90.00
#
_symmetry.space_group_name_H-M   'P 1'
#
loop_
_entity.id
_entity.type
_entity.pdbx_description
1 polymer ?
#
loop_
_entity_poly.entity_id
_entity_poly.type
_entity_poly.pdbx_seq_one_letter_code
_entity_poly.pdbx_strand_id
1 'polypeptide(L)'
;MQNSMYDFSDWRNFTEFSRIAYDLGMYTLIRVGPYICAEWENGGLPWWLLKKNISMMRTSEQRFKEEVAKWFSVLLPIVKPMLRQNNGPVLMVQVENEYGSYQACDRWCFSAGFLIKLWIVRLWSHMAKFI
;
A
#
# COMPACT_ATOMS: atom_id res chain seq x y z
N MET A 1 0.29 8.43 -15.11
CA MET A 1 0.68 7.01 -15.24
C MET A 1 -0.13 6.34 -16.32
N GLN A 2 0.52 5.60 -17.21
CA GLN A 2 -0.12 4.70 -18.17
C GLN A 2 -0.17 3.28 -17.57
N ASN A 3 -1.05 2.42 -18.08
CA ASN A 3 -1.11 1.04 -17.60
C ASN A 3 0.26 0.34 -17.77
N SER A 4 0.74 -0.33 -16.72
CA SER A 4 2.01 -1.08 -16.69
C SER A 4 3.30 -0.26 -16.86
N MET A 5 3.27 1.07 -16.72
CA MET A 5 4.47 1.89 -16.58
C MET A 5 4.64 2.37 -15.14
N TYR A 6 5.76 1.99 -14.53
CA TYR A 6 6.09 2.33 -13.15
C TYR A 6 7.30 3.26 -13.12
N ASP A 7 7.19 4.36 -12.38
CA ASP A 7 8.24 5.38 -12.32
C ASP A 7 8.50 5.78 -10.87
N PHE A 8 9.70 5.43 -10.40
CA PHE A 8 10.22 5.73 -9.07
C PHE A 8 11.44 6.66 -9.13
N SER A 9 11.53 7.49 -10.17
CA SER A 9 12.62 8.46 -10.36
C SER A 9 12.27 9.83 -9.78
N ASP A 10 13.32 10.64 -9.55
CA ASP A 10 13.22 12.02 -9.05
C ASP A 10 12.42 12.10 -7.74
N TRP A 11 11.50 13.07 -7.66
CA TRP A 11 10.62 13.29 -6.51
C TRP A 11 9.67 12.12 -6.22
N ARG A 12 9.57 11.12 -7.11
CA ARG A 12 8.76 9.90 -6.92
C ARG A 12 9.54 8.77 -6.27
N ASN A 13 10.84 8.96 -6.03
CA ASN A 13 11.66 7.99 -5.33
C ASN A 13 11.40 8.04 -3.81
N PHE A 14 10.39 7.30 -3.36
CA PHE A 14 10.08 7.24 -1.93
C PHE A 14 11.22 6.62 -1.09
N THR A 15 12.03 5.72 -1.69
CA THR A 15 13.11 5.08 -0.92
C THR A 15 14.17 6.08 -0.52
N GLU A 16 14.51 6.99 -1.42
CA GLU A 16 15.45 8.07 -1.15
C GLU A 16 14.87 9.05 -0.13
N PHE A 17 13.61 9.45 -0.29
CA PHE A 17 12.90 10.27 0.69
C PHE A 17 12.95 9.67 2.10
N SER A 18 12.63 8.38 2.24
CA SER A 18 12.66 7.69 3.53
C SER A 18 14.07 7.56 4.11
N ARG A 19 15.12 7.42 3.27
CA ARG A 19 16.51 7.41 3.72
C ARG A 19 16.93 8.77 4.26
N ILE A 20 16.64 9.83 3.52
CA ILE A 20 16.93 11.20 3.95
C ILE A 20 16.25 11.49 5.29
N ALA A 21 14.97 11.12 5.46
CA ALA A 21 14.27 11.29 6.73
C ALA A 21 14.97 10.57 7.88
N TYR A 22 15.50 9.37 7.63
CA TYR A 22 16.20 8.57 8.62
C TYR A 22 17.59 9.09 8.96
N ASP A 23 18.33 9.60 7.98
CA ASP A 23 19.61 10.26 8.21
C ASP A 23 19.44 11.54 9.06
N LEU A 24 18.26 12.15 9.01
CA LEU A 24 17.84 13.25 9.89
C LEU A 24 17.27 12.79 11.25
N GLY A 25 17.33 11.49 11.56
CA GLY A 25 16.87 10.92 12.82
C GLY A 25 15.36 10.66 12.92
N MET A 26 14.63 10.67 11.79
CA MET A 26 13.18 10.42 11.75
C MET A 26 12.85 9.05 11.17
N TYR A 27 11.86 8.38 11.76
CA TYR A 27 11.26 7.19 11.15
C TYR A 27 10.10 7.57 10.23
N THR A 28 9.88 6.79 9.19
CA THR A 28 8.73 6.97 8.31
C THR A 28 7.61 5.99 8.63
N LEU A 29 6.38 6.50 8.66
CA LEU A 29 5.15 5.71 8.64
C LEU A 29 4.56 5.82 7.25
N ILE A 30 4.41 4.70 6.54
CA ILE A 30 3.97 4.73 5.14
C ILE A 30 2.53 4.24 5.00
N ARG A 31 1.76 4.89 4.14
CA ARG A 31 0.41 4.47 3.75
C ARG A 31 0.45 4.06 2.27
N VAL A 32 0.56 2.76 2.02
CA VAL A 32 0.89 2.23 0.68
C VAL A 32 -0.32 2.02 -0.24
N GLY A 33 -1.54 2.26 0.27
CA GLY A 33 -2.77 2.16 -0.49
C GLY A 33 -3.37 0.75 -0.53
N PRO A 34 -4.07 0.36 -1.63
CA PRO A 34 -4.02 0.96 -2.98
C PRO A 34 -4.82 2.26 -3.13
N TYR A 35 -5.77 2.53 -2.23
CA TYR A 35 -6.46 3.80 -2.11
C TYR A 35 -5.92 4.58 -0.90
N ILE A 36 -5.65 5.87 -1.07
CA ILE A 36 -5.05 6.73 -0.03
C ILE A 36 -5.88 7.96 0.33
N CYS A 37 -6.96 8.24 -0.41
CA CYS A 37 -7.71 9.49 -0.30
C CYS A 37 -6.78 10.69 -0.53
N ALA A 38 -6.48 11.44 0.55
CA ALA A 38 -5.51 12.53 0.61
C ALA A 38 -5.82 13.71 -0.32
N GLU A 39 -7.11 13.91 -0.64
CA GLU A 39 -7.58 14.99 -1.53
C GLU A 39 -6.82 14.98 -2.87
N TRP A 40 -6.35 13.80 -3.26
CA TRP A 40 -5.58 13.57 -4.47
C TRP A 40 -6.47 12.99 -5.56
N GLU A 41 -6.09 13.22 -6.81
CA GLU A 41 -6.83 12.76 -7.99
C GLU A 41 -7.20 11.27 -7.86
N ASN A 42 -8.52 11.01 -7.91
CA ASN A 42 -9.13 9.69 -7.75
C ASN A 42 -8.63 8.89 -6.52
N GLY A 43 -8.30 9.58 -5.42
CA GLY A 43 -7.80 8.97 -4.18
C GLY A 43 -6.50 8.17 -4.35
N GLY A 44 -5.71 8.51 -5.37
CA GLY A 44 -4.47 7.82 -5.76
C GLY A 44 -4.68 6.65 -6.75
N LEU A 45 -5.93 6.27 -7.05
CA LEU A 45 -6.20 5.20 -8.00
C LEU A 45 -5.97 5.69 -9.45
N PRO A 46 -5.21 4.97 -10.29
CA PRO A 46 -4.96 5.40 -11.65
C PRO A 46 -6.23 5.52 -12.49
N TRP A 47 -6.39 6.64 -13.21
CA TRP A 47 -7.57 6.93 -14.05
C TRP A 47 -7.90 5.81 -15.05
N TRP A 48 -6.90 5.08 -15.54
CA TRP A 48 -7.10 4.01 -16.53
C TRP A 48 -7.87 2.80 -15.96
N LEU A 49 -8.00 2.68 -14.64
CA LEU A 49 -8.88 1.68 -14.02
C LEU A 49 -10.35 1.89 -14.41
N LEU A 50 -10.76 3.13 -14.68
CA LEU A 50 -12.12 3.43 -15.14
C LEU A 50 -12.42 2.80 -16.51
N LYS A 51 -11.40 2.48 -17.31
CA LYS A 51 -11.55 1.82 -18.61
C LYS A 51 -11.61 0.29 -18.53
N LYS A 52 -11.42 -0.30 -17.34
CA LYS A 52 -11.32 -1.76 -17.15
C LYS A 52 -12.64 -2.46 -16.86
N ASN A 53 -13.77 -1.73 -16.95
CA ASN A 53 -15.11 -2.25 -16.65
C ASN A 53 -15.15 -2.97 -15.28
N ILE A 54 -14.58 -2.32 -14.27
CA ILE A 54 -14.60 -2.75 -12.87
C ILE A 54 -15.93 -2.28 -12.28
N SER A 55 -16.72 -3.21 -11.74
CA SER A 55 -18.04 -2.86 -11.19
C SER A 55 -17.94 -2.07 -9.89
N MET A 56 -16.96 -2.39 -9.03
CA MET A 56 -16.77 -1.69 -7.77
C MET A 56 -15.30 -1.67 -7.35
N MET A 57 -14.69 -0.49 -7.31
CA MET A 57 -13.33 -0.32 -6.80
C MET A 57 -13.29 -0.46 -5.28
N ARG A 58 -12.09 -0.72 -4.75
CA ARG A 58 -11.85 -0.91 -3.30
C ARG A 58 -12.59 -2.11 -2.71
N THR A 59 -13.05 -3.04 -3.53
CA THR A 59 -13.72 -4.27 -3.07
C THR A 59 -12.94 -5.52 -3.47
N SER A 60 -13.49 -6.69 -3.17
CA SER A 60 -13.03 -8.01 -3.57
C SER A 60 -13.39 -8.35 -5.03
N GLU A 61 -13.90 -7.39 -5.80
CA GLU A 61 -14.09 -7.53 -7.25
C GLU A 61 -12.78 -8.00 -7.89
N GLN A 62 -12.90 -9.02 -8.75
CA GLN A 62 -11.75 -9.77 -9.22
C GLN A 62 -10.82 -8.94 -10.10
N ARG A 63 -11.36 -8.15 -11.04
CA ARG A 63 -10.55 -7.30 -11.94
C ARG A 63 -9.82 -6.22 -11.16
N PHE A 64 -10.45 -5.62 -10.15
CA PHE A 64 -9.81 -4.65 -9.26
C PHE A 64 -8.65 -5.29 -8.50
N LYS A 65 -8.86 -6.45 -7.86
CA LYS A 65 -7.79 -7.16 -7.14
C LYS A 65 -6.62 -7.55 -8.03
N GLU A 66 -6.88 -7.94 -9.27
CA GLU A 66 -5.82 -8.29 -10.23
C GLU A 66 -4.93 -7.08 -10.57
N GLU A 67 -5.52 -5.92 -10.81
CA GLU A 67 -4.74 -4.70 -11.07
C GLU A 67 -4.00 -4.22 -9.81
N VAL A 68 -4.62 -4.35 -8.63
CA VAL A 68 -3.97 -4.06 -7.34
C VAL A 68 -2.79 -5.01 -7.08
N ALA A 69 -2.93 -6.30 -7.36
CA ALA A 69 -1.85 -7.28 -7.23
C ALA A 69 -0.67 -6.95 -8.15
N LYS A 70 -0.93 -6.53 -9.40
CA LYS A 70 0.15 -6.09 -10.31
C LYS A 70 0.89 -4.87 -9.80
N TRP A 71 0.19 -3.93 -9.17
CA TRP A 71 0.85 -2.77 -8.55
C TRP A 71 1.72 -3.19 -7.36
N PHE A 72 1.18 -4.00 -6.45
CA PHE A 72 1.93 -4.45 -5.27
C PHE A 72 3.06 -5.41 -5.59
N SER A 73 3.00 -6.17 -6.68
CA SER A 73 4.13 -7.02 -7.12
C SER A 73 5.36 -6.19 -7.51
N VAL A 74 5.19 -4.91 -7.85
CA VAL A 74 6.28 -3.98 -8.12
C VAL A 74 6.64 -3.15 -6.90
N LEU A 75 5.66 -2.61 -6.17
CA LEU A 75 5.90 -1.74 -5.03
C LEU A 75 6.51 -2.49 -3.83
N LEU A 76 6.00 -3.68 -3.48
CA LEU A 76 6.41 -4.38 -2.26
C LEU A 76 7.88 -4.82 -2.27
N PRO A 77 8.48 -5.30 -3.38
CA PRO A 77 9.92 -5.54 -3.45
C PRO A 77 10.77 -4.29 -3.14
N ILE A 78 10.29 -3.10 -3.50
CA ILE A 78 10.99 -1.83 -3.22
C ILE A 78 10.83 -1.43 -1.75
N VAL A 79 9.64 -1.64 -1.17
CA VAL A 79 9.36 -1.34 0.25
C VAL A 79 10.05 -2.32 1.19
N LYS A 80 10.17 -3.61 0.83
CA LYS A 80 10.63 -4.66 1.74
C LYS A 80 11.99 -4.36 2.40
N PRO A 81 13.06 -3.96 1.69
CA PRO A 81 14.34 -3.60 2.31
C PRO A 81 14.24 -2.40 3.25
N MET A 82 13.24 -1.54 3.07
CA MET A 82 13.07 -0.30 3.83
C MET A 82 12.43 -0.52 5.20
N LEU A 83 11.95 -1.71 5.53
CA LEU A 83 11.24 -1.96 6.79
C LEU A 83 12.20 -2.10 7.97
N ARG A 84 11.77 -1.68 9.17
CA ARG A 84 12.58 -1.79 10.41
C ARG A 84 13.12 -3.19 10.67
N GLN A 85 12.33 -4.23 10.42
CA GLN A 85 12.76 -5.63 10.59
C GLN A 85 13.95 -6.01 9.69
N ASN A 86 14.18 -5.26 8.61
CA ASN A 86 15.28 -5.42 7.67
C ASN A 86 16.31 -4.27 7.82
N ASN A 87 16.35 -3.62 8.99
CA ASN A 87 17.19 -2.46 9.31
C ASN A 87 16.94 -1.20 8.45
N GLY A 88 15.81 -1.12 7.75
CA GLY A 88 15.43 0.06 6.98
C GLY A 88 14.64 1.10 7.80
N PRO A 89 14.33 2.28 7.24
CA PRO A 89 13.75 3.42 7.98
C PRO A 89 12.23 3.41 8.22
N VAL A 90 11.48 2.47 7.63
CA VAL A 90 10.02 2.39 7.71
C VAL A 90 9.57 1.63 8.94
N LEU A 91 8.94 2.33 9.89
CA LEU A 91 8.48 1.81 11.18
C LEU A 91 7.14 1.09 11.11
N MET A 92 6.15 1.66 10.41
CA MET A 92 4.84 1.03 10.22
C MET A 92 4.32 1.24 8.81
N VAL A 93 3.43 0.32 8.41
CA VAL A 93 2.74 0.33 7.13
C VAL A 93 1.24 0.28 7.39
N GLN A 94 0.50 1.26 6.88
CA GLN A 94 -0.96 1.23 6.85
C GLN A 94 -1.44 0.47 5.62
N VAL A 95 -2.41 -0.41 5.82
CA VAL A 95 -3.13 -1.12 4.75
C VAL A 95 -4.46 -0.40 4.50
N GLU A 96 -4.74 -0.09 3.24
CA GLU A 96 -5.93 0.68 2.84
C GLU A 96 -5.98 2.07 3.52
N ASN A 97 -7.08 2.81 3.35
CA ASN A 97 -7.33 4.09 3.99
C ASN A 97 -8.83 4.29 4.25
N GLU A 98 -9.19 4.35 5.54
CA GLU A 98 -10.56 4.68 5.99
C GLU A 98 -11.65 3.80 5.35
N TYR A 99 -11.36 2.51 5.15
CA TYR A 99 -12.33 1.60 4.54
C TYR A 99 -13.68 1.56 5.27
N GLY A 100 -13.70 1.77 6.58
CA GLY A 100 -14.95 1.84 7.36
C GLY A 100 -15.90 2.96 6.93
N SER A 101 -15.38 4.01 6.29
CA SER A 101 -16.15 5.11 5.71
C SER A 101 -16.62 4.81 4.29
N TYR A 102 -16.17 3.70 3.69
CA TYR A 102 -16.55 3.29 2.34
C TYR A 102 -17.78 2.37 2.37
N GLN A 103 -18.86 2.80 1.73
CA GLN A 103 -20.12 2.06 1.69
C GLN A 103 -20.04 0.90 0.68
N ALA A 104 -19.36 -0.19 1.08
CA ALA A 104 -19.34 -1.45 0.34
C ALA A 104 -19.70 -2.62 1.27
N CYS A 105 -20.65 -3.47 0.84
CA CYS A 105 -20.98 -4.72 1.52
C CYS A 105 -19.98 -5.82 1.12
N ASP A 106 -18.71 -5.60 1.47
CA ASP A 106 -17.65 -6.54 1.18
C ASP A 106 -16.76 -6.76 2.40
N ARG A 107 -17.12 -7.78 3.18
CA ARG A 107 -16.35 -8.21 4.37
C ARG A 107 -15.03 -8.91 3.99
N TRP A 108 -14.85 -9.30 2.72
CA TRP A 108 -13.79 -10.22 2.29
C TRP A 108 -12.49 -9.53 1.89
N CYS A 109 -12.51 -8.22 1.63
CA CYS A 109 -11.29 -7.46 1.32
C CYS A 109 -10.25 -7.57 2.45
N PHE A 110 -10.70 -7.67 3.70
CA PHE A 110 -9.85 -7.91 4.88
C PHE A 110 -9.76 -9.39 5.32
N SER A 111 -10.76 -10.24 5.05
CA SER A 111 -10.86 -11.56 5.69
C SER A 111 -10.30 -12.76 4.90
N ALA A 112 -9.91 -12.60 3.63
CA ALA A 112 -9.22 -13.66 2.89
C ALA A 112 -7.84 -13.23 2.43
N GLY A 113 -6.83 -13.31 3.31
CA GLY A 113 -5.45 -13.67 2.97
C GLY A 113 -4.72 -12.98 1.80
N PHE A 114 -5.24 -11.92 1.21
CA PHE A 114 -4.68 -11.30 -0.01
C PHE A 114 -3.77 -10.13 0.35
N LEU A 115 -4.16 -9.33 1.36
CA LEU A 115 -3.34 -8.27 1.94
C LEU A 115 -2.65 -8.71 3.25
N ILE A 116 -3.33 -9.52 4.06
CA ILE A 116 -2.83 -9.98 5.38
C ILE A 116 -1.80 -11.10 5.29
N LYS A 117 -1.91 -12.02 4.32
CA LYS A 117 -1.03 -13.21 4.23
C LYS A 117 0.35 -12.88 3.67
N LEU A 118 0.54 -11.67 3.12
CA LEU A 118 1.83 -11.20 2.66
C LEU A 118 2.64 -10.48 3.74
N TRP A 119 2.05 -10.00 4.86
CA TRP A 119 2.81 -9.16 5.81
C TRP A 119 2.44 -9.21 7.31
N ILE A 120 1.36 -9.85 7.76
CA ILE A 120 0.96 -9.83 9.19
C ILE A 120 1.38 -11.08 10.00
N VAL A 121 1.95 -12.11 9.39
CA VAL A 121 2.34 -13.35 10.11
C VAL A 121 3.63 -13.20 10.96
N ARG A 122 4.32 -12.05 10.94
CA ARG A 122 5.51 -11.85 11.81
C ARG A 122 5.61 -10.53 12.57
N LEU A 123 4.70 -9.59 12.34
CA LEU A 123 4.63 -8.32 13.10
C LEU A 123 3.78 -8.44 14.37
N TRP A 124 2.74 -9.29 14.37
CA TRP A 124 1.83 -9.37 15.52
C TRP A 124 2.37 -10.15 16.72
N SER A 125 3.28 -11.12 16.52
CA SER A 125 3.88 -11.88 17.63
C SER A 125 4.99 -11.12 18.38
N HIS A 126 5.50 -10.01 17.81
CA HIS A 126 6.56 -9.21 18.44
C HIS A 126 6.19 -7.77 18.78
N MET A 127 5.12 -7.20 18.19
CA MET A 127 4.64 -5.87 18.60
C MET A 127 3.90 -5.85 19.94
N ALA A 128 3.37 -6.99 20.42
CA ALA A 128 2.74 -7.09 21.73
C ALA A 128 3.72 -7.02 22.93
N LYS A 129 4.99 -6.63 22.70
CA LYS A 129 5.99 -6.39 23.75
C LYS A 129 6.37 -4.91 23.91
N PHE A 130 5.78 -4.00 23.12
CA PHE A 130 6.09 -2.57 23.17
C PHE A 130 4.86 -1.66 23.06
N ILE A 131 3.72 -2.12 23.59
CA ILE A 131 2.62 -1.28 24.08
C ILE A 131 2.27 -1.75 25.48
#